data_AF-F6I7R9-F1
#
_entry.id   AF-F6I7R9-F1
#
_cell.length_a   1.000
_cell.length_b   1.000
_cell.length_c   1.000
_cell.angle_alpha   90.00
_cell.angle_beta   90.00
_cell.angle_gamma   90.00
#
_symmetry.space_group_name_H-M   'P 1'
#
loop_
_entity.id
_entity.type
_entity.pdbx_description
1 polymer ?
#
loop_
_entity_poly.entity_id
_entity_poly.type
_entity_poly.pdbx_seq_one_letter_code
_entity_poly.pdbx_strand_id
1 'polypeptide(L)'
;MGDLGAVSCLLTIIRESSCDRNKENCIAILHSVCLNDRTKLRELREEENTYRTISKLSQTGTARAKRKANGILERLRRALNITHTA
;
A
#
# COMPACT_ATOMS: atom_id res chain seq x y z
N MET A 1 16.89 10.56 -12.00
CA MET A 1 15.74 9.79 -12.50
C MET A 1 15.40 8.74 -11.46
N GLY A 2 14.25 8.83 -10.78
CA GLY A 2 13.90 7.78 -9.81
C GLY A 2 12.69 7.98 -8.92
N ASP A 3 12.00 9.13 -8.95
CA ASP A 3 10.87 9.37 -8.03
C ASP A 3 9.59 9.90 -8.71
N LEU A 4 9.42 9.63 -10.00
CA LEU A 4 8.17 9.96 -10.71
C LEU A 4 7.18 8.80 -10.59
N GLY A 5 6.41 8.76 -9.49
CA GLY A 5 5.10 8.13 -9.47
C GLY A 5 5.05 6.59 -9.53
N ALA A 6 6.14 5.88 -9.22
CA ALA A 6 6.11 4.41 -9.18
C ALA A 6 5.05 3.90 -8.18
N VAL A 7 4.95 4.51 -7.00
CA VAL A 7 3.92 4.16 -6.01
C VAL A 7 2.52 4.50 -6.52
N SER A 8 2.30 5.71 -7.02
CA SER A 8 1.01 6.13 -7.58
C SER A 8 0.56 5.23 -8.75
N CYS A 9 1.49 4.83 -9.62
CA CYS A 9 1.22 3.92 -10.74
C CYS A 9 0.78 2.54 -10.25
N LEU A 10 1.52 1.95 -9.29
CA LEU A 10 1.17 0.66 -8.70
C LEU A 10 -0.20 0.71 -8.00
N LEU A 11 -0.51 1.82 -7.33
CA LEU A 11 -1.80 2.04 -6.68
C LEU A 11 -2.96 2.14 -7.69
N THR A 12 -2.78 2.87 -8.78
CA THR A 12 -3.74 2.93 -9.89
C THR A 12 -3.98 1.54 -10.48
N ILE A 13 -2.94 0.74 -10.71
CA ILE A 13 -3.09 -0.64 -11.20
C ILE A 13 -3.90 -1.48 -10.20
N ILE A 14 -3.68 -1.33 -8.88
CA ILE A 14 -4.44 -2.08 -7.87
C ILE A 14 -5.93 -1.70 -7.93
N ARG A 15 -6.25 -0.42 -8.13
CA ARG A 15 -7.64 0.07 -8.20
C ARG A 15 -8.35 -0.39 -9.47
N GLU A 16 -7.70 -0.25 -10.61
CA GLU A 16 -8.35 -0.37 -11.92
C GLU A 16 -8.25 -1.76 -12.53
N SER A 17 -7.22 -2.55 -12.18
CA SER A 17 -7.04 -3.87 -12.78
C SER A 17 -8.18 -4.82 -12.39
N SER A 18 -8.62 -5.66 -13.32
CA SER A 18 -9.48 -6.82 -13.03
C SER A 18 -8.66 -8.09 -12.73
N CYS A 19 -7.35 -8.08 -12.97
CA CYS A 19 -6.48 -9.25 -12.77
C CYS A 19 -5.92 -9.28 -11.36
N ASP A 20 -6.34 -10.28 -10.57
CA ASP A 20 -5.87 -10.44 -9.19
C ASP A 20 -4.36 -10.65 -9.08
N ARG A 21 -3.74 -11.29 -10.08
CA ARG A 21 -2.29 -11.50 -10.11
C ARG A 21 -1.52 -10.18 -10.27
N ASN A 22 -2.05 -9.25 -11.06
CA ASN A 22 -1.46 -7.92 -11.20
C ASN A 22 -1.55 -7.14 -9.89
N LYS A 23 -2.72 -7.18 -9.22
CA LYS A 23 -2.89 -6.56 -7.90
C LYS A 23 -1.95 -7.15 -6.85
N GLU A 24 -1.81 -8.47 -6.83
CA GLU A 24 -0.92 -9.18 -5.92
C GLU A 24 0.55 -8.77 -6.13
N ASN A 25 0.99 -8.71 -7.38
CA ASN A 25 2.36 -8.28 -7.72
C ASN A 25 2.59 -6.82 -7.32
N CYS A 26 1.64 -5.94 -7.62
CA CYS A 26 1.76 -4.52 -7.26
C CYS A 26 1.84 -4.32 -5.75
N ILE A 27 0.96 -4.96 -4.96
CA ILE A 27 1.02 -4.83 -3.50
C ILE A 27 2.28 -5.48 -2.91
N ALA A 28 2.85 -6.50 -3.58
CA ALA A 28 4.12 -7.08 -3.18
C ALA A 28 5.30 -6.13 -3.33
N ILE A 29 5.32 -5.35 -4.42
CA ILE A 29 6.33 -4.31 -4.65
C ILE A 29 6.13 -3.19 -3.63
N LEU A 30 4.90 -2.67 -3.48
CA LEU A 30 4.58 -1.62 -2.51
C LEU A 30 4.96 -2.02 -1.09
N HIS A 31 4.68 -3.26 -0.69
CA HIS A 31 5.10 -3.78 0.61
C HIS A 31 6.61 -3.70 0.78
N SER A 32 7.39 -4.10 -0.22
CA SER A 32 8.86 -4.04 -0.16
C SER A 32 9.40 -2.61 -0.13
N VAL A 33 8.82 -1.71 -0.93
CA VAL A 33 9.23 -0.30 -0.98
C VAL A 33 8.95 0.39 0.37
N CYS A 34 7.76 0.18 0.94
CA CYS A 34 7.40 0.77 2.22
C CYS A 34 8.15 0.17 3.42
N LEU A 35 8.83 -0.97 3.25
CA LEU A 35 9.77 -1.46 4.27
C LEU A 35 11.02 -0.56 4.35
N ASN A 36 11.47 -0.03 3.23
CA ASN A 36 12.75 0.66 3.09
C ASN A 36 12.63 2.20 3.06
N ASP A 37 11.47 2.75 2.69
CA ASP A 37 11.28 4.20 2.52
C ASP A 37 10.04 4.75 3.26
N ARG A 38 10.26 5.71 4.16
CA ARG A 38 9.21 6.37 4.95
C ARG A 38 8.40 7.38 4.13
N THR A 39 8.98 7.99 3.08
CA THR A 39 8.25 8.94 2.23
C THR A 39 7.14 8.22 1.46
N LYS A 40 7.42 7.00 1.00
CA LYS A 40 6.45 6.12 0.34
C LYS A 40 5.34 5.66 1.27
N LEU A 41 5.62 5.52 2.57
CA LEU A 41 4.59 5.23 3.56
C LEU A 41 3.58 6.38 3.70
N ARG A 42 4.01 7.64 3.52
CA ARG A 42 3.09 8.80 3.51
C ARG A 42 2.19 8.78 2.27
N GLU A 43 2.73 8.50 1.10
CA GLU A 43 1.93 8.35 -0.13
C GLU A 43 0.87 7.23 0.01
N LEU A 44 1.25 6.07 0.58
CA LEU A 44 0.28 5.00 0.85
C LEU A 44 -0.77 5.39 1.89
N ARG A 45 -0.44 6.27 2.83
CA ARG A 45 -1.40 6.79 3.81
C ARG A 45 -2.45 7.66 3.12
N GLU A 46 -2.02 8.57 2.25
CA GLU A 46 -2.91 9.46 1.51
C GLU A 46 -3.84 8.67 0.58
N GLU A 47 -3.30 7.67 -0.10
CA GLU A 47 -4.08 6.72 -0.89
C GLU A 47 -5.12 5.98 -0.04
N GLU A 48 -4.72 5.44 1.11
CA GLU A 48 -5.61 4.69 1.98
C GLU A 48 -6.71 5.57 2.56
N ASN A 49 -6.40 6.83 2.91
CA ASN A 49 -7.40 7.78 3.39
C ASN A 49 -8.40 8.17 2.28
N THR A 50 -7.94 8.30 1.03
CA THR A 50 -8.77 8.75 -0.09
C THR A 50 -9.60 7.62 -0.70
N TYR A 51 -8.98 6.48 -0.98
CA TYR A 51 -9.57 5.42 -1.80
C TYR A 51 -9.79 4.10 -1.08
N ARG A 52 -9.26 3.93 0.15
CA ARG A 52 -9.31 2.66 0.90
C ARG A 52 -8.74 1.47 0.13
N THR A 53 -7.83 1.73 -0.81
CA THR A 53 -7.30 0.75 -1.77
C THR A 53 -6.68 -0.45 -1.08
N ILE A 54 -5.90 -0.23 -0.02
CA ILE A 54 -5.18 -1.28 0.69
C ILE A 54 -6.14 -2.06 1.60
N SER A 55 -7.06 -1.37 2.27
CA SER A 55 -8.13 -2.01 3.06
C SER A 55 -9.04 -2.90 2.22
N LYS A 56 -9.43 -2.45 1.02
CA LYS A 56 -10.22 -3.27 0.10
C LYS A 56 -9.44 -4.51 -0.33
N LEU A 57 -8.17 -4.33 -0.72
CA LEU A 57 -7.33 -5.45 -1.14
C LEU A 57 -7.05 -6.45 -0.01
N SER A 58 -6.97 -5.99 1.25
CA SER A 58 -6.80 -6.86 2.41
C SER A 58 -8.00 -7.78 2.67
N GLN A 59 -9.18 -7.40 2.17
CA GLN A 59 -10.42 -8.16 2.30
C GLN A 59 -10.69 -9.04 1.08
N THR A 60 -10.47 -8.52 -0.13
CA THR A 60 -10.90 -9.17 -1.38
C THR A 60 -9.78 -9.82 -2.18
N GLY A 61 -8.51 -9.51 -1.90
CA GLY A 61 -7.39 -10.02 -2.69
C GLY A 61 -7.10 -11.51 -2.50
N THR A 62 -6.11 -12.02 -3.23
CA THR A 62 -5.56 -13.37 -3.01
C THR A 62 -4.97 -13.50 -1.59
N ALA A 63 -4.76 -14.71 -1.09
CA ALA A 63 -4.16 -14.93 0.23
C ALA A 63 -2.82 -14.16 0.41
N ARG A 64 -1.97 -14.13 -0.63
CA ARG A 64 -0.71 -13.40 -0.61
C ARG A 64 -0.90 -11.88 -0.66
N ALA A 65 -1.87 -11.39 -1.44
CA ALA A 65 -2.22 -9.97 -1.45
C ALA A 65 -2.76 -9.52 -0.08
N LYS A 66 -3.67 -10.30 0.53
CA LYS A 66 -4.22 -10.00 1.87
C LYS A 66 -3.14 -9.90 2.92
N ARG A 67 -2.21 -10.86 2.96
CA ARG A 67 -1.09 -10.85 3.93
C ARG A 67 -0.24 -9.58 3.81
N LYS A 68 0.09 -9.19 2.58
CA LYS A 68 0.92 -8.00 2.30
C LYS A 68 0.17 -6.70 2.58
N ALA A 69 -1.09 -6.60 2.17
CA ALA A 69 -1.95 -5.45 2.46
C ALA A 69 -2.12 -5.23 3.96
N ASN A 70 -2.38 -6.30 4.73
CA ASN A 70 -2.46 -6.20 6.19
C ASN A 70 -1.15 -5.74 6.84
N GLY A 71 0.00 -6.22 6.35
CA GLY A 71 1.31 -5.75 6.82
C GLY A 71 1.53 -4.24 6.60
N ILE A 72 1.08 -3.72 5.45
CA ILE A 72 1.12 -2.27 5.18
C ILE A 72 0.18 -1.50 6.12
N LEU A 73 -1.07 -1.96 6.28
CA LEU A 73 -2.06 -1.31 7.16
C LEU A 73 -1.57 -1.25 8.61
N GLU A 74 -0.93 -2.32 9.10
CA GLU A 74 -0.34 -2.32 10.43
C GLU A 74 0.76 -1.27 10.56
N ARG A 75 1.65 -1.16 9.57
CA ARG A 75 2.67 -0.10 9.55
C ARG A 75 2.09 1.30 9.51
N LEU A 76 1.05 1.52 8.72
CA LEU A 76 0.34 2.80 8.66
C LEU A 76 -0.24 3.17 10.03
N ARG A 77 -0.80 2.20 10.77
CA ARG A 77 -1.31 2.41 12.15
C ARG A 77 -0.19 2.71 13.13
N ARG A 78 0.90 1.94 13.13
CA ARG A 78 2.05 2.19 14.00
C ARG A 78 2.64 3.57 13.79
N ALA A 79 2.75 4.01 12.54
CA ALA A 79 3.22 5.34 12.20
C ALA A 79 2.26 6.48 12.59
N LEU A 80 0.98 6.22 12.88
CA LEU A 80 0.08 7.22 13.50
C LEU A 80 0.33 7.35 14.99
N ASN A 81 0.52 6.22 15.66
CA ASN A 81 0.69 6.19 17.12
C ASN A 81 1.97 6.90 17.56
N ILE A 82 3.04 6.85 16.74
CA ILE A 82 4.30 7.57 17.02
C ILE A 82 4.11 9.10 16.93
N THR A 83 3.19 9.58 16.10
CA THR A 83 2.98 11.03 15.91
C THR A 83 2.12 11.66 17.01
N HIS A 84 1.42 10.87 17.83
CA HIS A 84 0.56 11.37 18.91
C HIS A 84 1.28 11.50 20.26
N THR A 85 2.60 11.28 20.32
CA THR A 85 3.39 11.33 21.57
C THR A 85 4.45 12.45 21.56
N ALA A 86 4.19 13.56 20.87
CA ALA A 86 5.05 14.74 20.84
C ALA A 86 4.28 15.99 21.30
#